data_AF-A0AA86J8V8-F1
#
_entry.id   AF-A0AA86J8V8-F1
#
_cell.length_a   1.000
_cell.length_b   1.000
_cell.length_c   1.000
_cell.angle_alpha   90.00
_cell.angle_beta   90.00
_cell.angle_gamma   90.00
#
_symmetry.space_group_name_H-M   'P 1'
#
loop_
_entity.id
_entity.type
_entity.pdbx_description
1 polymer ?
#
loop_
_entity_poly.entity_id
_entity_poly.type
_entity_poly.pdbx_seq_one_letter_code
_entity_poly.pdbx_strand_id
1 'polypeptide(L)' 'MEITVNSIGLQENPEIDKMDVQVSFYKQIETYGFSAEVTVWIPKRDAPISELRKEAIQAALDFLKEAQAAHSA' A
#
# COMPACT_ATOMS: atom_id res chain seq x y z
N MET A 1 7.91 12.97 -2.72
CA MET A 1 6.82 12.14 -2.16
C MET A 1 7.51 11.05 -1.37
N GLU A 2 7.25 11.00 -0.08
CA GLU A 2 7.73 9.94 0.81
C GLU A 2 6.68 8.83 0.84
N ILE A 3 7.12 7.57 0.84
CA ILE A 3 6.26 6.39 0.90
C ILE A 3 6.77 5.52 2.05
N THR A 4 5.89 5.20 2.99
CA THR A 4 6.21 4.37 4.16
C THR A 4 5.24 3.21 4.27
N VAL A 5 5.72 2.09 4.79
CA VAL A 5 4.86 0.96 5.21
C VAL A 5 4.76 1.03 6.72
N ASN A 6 3.56 1.32 7.22
CA ASN A 6 3.34 1.56 8.66
C ASN A 6 3.08 0.26 9.42
N SER A 7 2.35 -0.66 8.81
CA SER A 7 1.99 -1.93 9.43
C SER A 7 1.91 -3.04 8.37
N ILE A 8 2.29 -4.24 8.80
CA ILE A 8 2.07 -5.50 8.08
C ILE A 8 1.33 -6.39 9.07
N GLY A 9 0.04 -6.56 8.84
CA GLY A 9 -0.87 -7.35 9.64
C GLY A 9 -1.11 -8.73 9.05
N LEU A 10 -1.40 -9.68 9.93
CA LEU A 10 -2.08 -10.91 9.55
C LEU A 10 -3.55 -10.72 9.88
N GLN A 11 -4.31 -10.05 9.02
CA GLN A 11 -5.75 -10.25 9.02
C GLN A 11 -6.04 -11.65 8.46
N GLU A 12 -6.35 -12.57 9.36
CA GLU A 12 -6.96 -13.85 8.99
C GLU A 12 -8.34 -13.56 8.40
N ASN A 13 -8.41 -13.33 7.09
CA ASN A 13 -9.65 -13.49 6.36
C ASN A 13 -9.78 -14.99 6.03
N PRO A 14 -10.77 -15.71 6.60
CA PRO A 14 -10.88 -17.17 6.43
C PRO A 14 -11.06 -17.62 4.97
N GLU A 15 -11.32 -16.70 4.04
CA GLU A 15 -11.48 -16.98 2.62
C GLU A 15 -10.23 -16.66 1.77
N ILE A 16 -9.23 -15.96 2.31
CA ILE A 16 -8.13 -15.41 1.52
C ILE A 16 -6.80 -15.47 2.30
N ASP A 17 -5.87 -16.33 1.85
CA ASP A 17 -4.51 -16.46 2.42
C ASP A 17 -3.63 -15.25 2.05
N LYS A 18 -3.92 -14.10 2.64
CA LYS A 18 -3.25 -12.82 2.40
C LYS A 18 -2.89 -12.12 3.71
N MET A 19 -1.95 -11.20 3.59
CA MET A 19 -1.53 -10.25 4.61
C MET A 19 -2.02 -8.86 4.22
N ASP A 20 -2.58 -8.12 5.18
CA ASP A 20 -2.90 -6.71 5.00
C ASP A 20 -1.68 -5.84 5.28
N VAL A 21 -1.44 -4.87 4.41
CA VAL A 21 -0.32 -3.95 4.54
C VAL A 21 -0.82 -2.53 4.34
N GLN A 22 -0.58 -1.68 5.33
CA GLN A 22 -0.92 -0.26 5.26
C GLN A 22 0.30 0.52 4.73
N VAL A 23 0.12 1.13 3.55
CA VAL A 23 1.09 2.00 2.90
C VAL A 23 0.62 3.44 3.03
N SER A 24 1.48 4.30 3.55
CA SER A 24 1.23 5.74 3.66
C SER A 24 2.08 6.52 2.67
N PHE A 25 1.47 7.50 2.06
CA PHE A 25 2.09 8.43 1.12
C PHE A 25 2.04 9.82 1.75
N TYR A 26 3.18 10.50 1.77
CA TYR A 26 3.28 11.87 2.26
C TYR A 26 3.91 12.77 1.21
N LYS A 27 3.32 13.93 0.98
CA LYS A 27 3.88 14.94 0.08
C LYS A 27 3.60 16.32 0.65
N GLN A 28 4.65 17.12 0.78
CA GLN A 28 4.51 18.54 1.06
C GLN A 28 4.69 19.32 -0.24
N ILE A 29 3.76 20.23 -0.54
CA ILE A 29 3.84 21.16 -1.67
C ILE A 29 3.60 22.55 -1.10
N GLU A 30 4.62 23.41 -1.17
CA GLU A 30 4.59 24.74 -0.57
C GLU A 30 4.13 24.70 0.91
N THR A 31 3.00 25.31 1.22
CA THR A 31 2.40 25.37 2.57
C THR A 31 1.45 24.22 2.88
N TYR A 32 1.11 23.38 1.90
CA TYR A 32 0.14 22.31 2.06
C TYR A 32 0.81 20.95 2.28
N GLY A 33 0.33 20.22 3.29
CA GLY A 33 0.66 18.81 3.51
C GLY A 33 -0.43 17.92 2.95
N PHE A 34 -0.03 16.95 2.13
CA PHE A 34 -0.91 15.93 1.57
C PHE A 34 -0.50 14.57 2.12
N SER A 35 -1.49 13.79 2.53
CA SER A 35 -1.29 12.38 2.88
C SER A 35 -2.37 11.51 2.27
N ALA A 36 -2.02 10.25 2.01
CA ALA A 36 -2.95 9.20 1.65
C ALA A 36 -2.52 7.90 2.32
N GLU A 37 -3.48 7.10 2.77
CA GLU A 37 -3.24 5.76 3.30
C GLU A 37 -3.95 4.75 2.40
N VAL A 38 -3.25 3.70 2.01
CA VAL A 38 -3.78 2.62 1.17
C VAL A 38 -3.51 1.31 1.88
N THR A 39 -4.56 0.55 2.14
CA THR A 39 -4.45 -0.84 2.58
C THR A 39 -4.44 -1.74 1.36
N VAL A 40 -3.39 -2.54 1.22
CA VAL A 40 -3.28 -3.55 0.16
C VAL A 40 -3.19 -4.95 0.76
N TRP A 41 -3.60 -5.94 -0.01
CA TRP A 41 -3.48 -7.34 0.37
C TRP A 41 -2.43 -8.04 -0.48
N ILE A 42 -1.34 -8.50 0.15
CA ILE A 42 -0.28 -9.27 -0.50
C ILE A 42 -0.35 -10.75 -0.10
N PRO A 43 0.16 -11.69 -0.93
CA PRO A 43 0.18 -13.11 -0.56
C PRO A 43 0.92 -13.35 0.76
N LYS A 44 0.36 -14.20 1.61
CA LYS A 44 1.06 -14.64 2.81
C LYS A 44 2.18 -15.60 2.42
N ARG A 45 3.43 -15.25 2.71
CA ARG A 45 4.59 -16.12 2.45
C ARG A 45 5.73 -15.83 3.42
N ASP A 46 6.58 -16.83 3.65
CA ASP A 46 7.82 -16.63 4.39
C ASP A 46 8.83 -15.92 3.47
N ALA A 47 8.99 -14.61 3.69
CA ALA A 47 9.87 -13.75 2.92
C ALA A 47 10.48 -12.65 3.80
N PRO A 48 11.64 -12.11 3.44
CA PRO A 48 12.20 -10.97 4.15
C PRO A 48 11.23 -9.78 4.19
N ILE A 49 11.13 -9.10 5.33
CA ILE A 49 10.26 -7.91 5.50
C ILE A 49 10.53 -6.85 4.43
N SER A 50 11.79 -6.71 3.98
CA SER A 50 12.17 -5.77 2.91
C SER A 50 11.53 -6.11 1.56
N GLU A 51 11.33 -7.40 1.24
CA GLU A 51 10.61 -7.83 0.04
C GLU A 51 9.12 -7.56 0.16
N LEU A 52 8.52 -7.95 1.30
CA LEU A 52 7.10 -7.73 1.58
C LEU A 52 6.73 -6.24 1.51
N ARG A 53 7.62 -5.36 2.00
CA ARG A 53 7.47 -3.90 1.88
C ARG A 53 7.48 -3.42 0.42
N LYS A 54 8.40 -3.93 -0.40
CA LYS A 54 8.48 -3.57 -1.82
C LYS A 54 7.22 -3.99 -2.58
N GLU A 55 6.74 -5.20 -2.34
CA GLU A 55 5.51 -5.71 -2.95
C GLU A 55 4.30 -4.87 -2.55
N ALA A 56 4.16 -4.54 -1.26
CA ALA A 56 3.06 -3.71 -0.79
C ALA A 56 3.08 -2.30 -1.40
N ILE A 57 4.25 -1.67 -1.48
CA ILE A 57 4.41 -0.36 -2.13
C ILE A 57 4.02 -0.44 -3.60
N GLN A 58 4.46 -1.48 -4.31
CA GLN A 58 4.12 -1.67 -5.72
C GLN A 58 2.62 -1.85 -5.91
N ALA A 59 1.98 -2.74 -5.13
CA ALA A 59 0.54 -2.95 -5.17
C ALA A 59 -0.25 -1.67 -4.88
N ALA A 60 0.19 -0.87 -3.91
CA ALA A 60 -0.47 0.38 -3.56
C ALA A 60 -0.33 1.43 -4.69
N LEU A 61 0.83 1.51 -5.33
CA LEU A 61 1.05 2.38 -6.49
C LEU A 61 0.19 1.98 -7.68
N ASP A 62 0.05 0.68 -7.95
CA ASP A 62 -0.74 0.20 -9.07
C ASP A 62 -2.24 0.43 -8.85
N PHE A 63 -2.75 0.21 -7.63
CA PHE A 63 -4.10 0.61 -7.24
C PHE A 63 -4.36 2.11 -7.45
N LEU A 64 -3.44 2.98 -7.01
CA LEU A 64 -3.60 4.43 -7.18
C LEU A 64 -3.62 4.85 -8.66
N LYS A 65 -2.79 4.22 -9.51
CA LYS A 65 -2.81 4.47 -10.96
C LYS A 65 -4.12 4.03 -11.59
N GLU A 66 -4.64 2.85 -11.22
CA GLU A 66 -5.92 2.35 -11.70
C GLU A 66 -7.07 3.27 -11.29
N ALA A 67 -7.10 3.71 -10.03
CA ALA A 67 -8.10 4.67 -9.54
C ALA A 67 -8.04 6.01 -10.29
N GLN A 68 -6.84 6.51 -10.57
CA GLN A 68 -6.65 7.73 -11.36
C GLN A 68 -7.14 7.55 -12.80
N ALA A 69 -6.82 6.42 -13.44
CA ALA A 69 -7.26 6.12 -14.80
C ALA A 69 -8.78 5.99 -14.89
N ALA A 70 -9.42 5.30 -13.93
CA ALA A 70 -10.86 5.15 -13.86
C ALA A 70 -11.60 6.48 -13.66
N HIS A 71 -11.01 7.45 -12.97
CA HIS A 71 -11.57 8.79 -12.80
C HIS A 71 -11.45 9.67 -14.06
N SER A 72 -10.47 9.37 -14.93
CA SER A 72 -10.16 10.20 -16.11
C SER A 72 -10.85 9.71 -17.40
N ALA A 73 -11.60 8.62 -17.33
CA ALA A 73 -12.31 7.97 -18.44
C ALA A 73 -13.78 8.41 -18.49
#